data_AF-A0AA87DRY1-F1
#
_entry.id   AF-A0AA87DRY1-F1
#
_cell.length_a   1.000
_cell.length_b   1.000
_cell.length_c   1.000
_cell.angle_alpha   90.00
_cell.angle_beta   90.00
_cell.angle_gamma   90.00
#
_symmetry.space_group_name_H-M   'P 1'
#
loop_
_entity.id
_entity.type
_entity.pdbx_description
1 polymer ?
#
loop_
_entity_poly.entity_id
_entity_poly.type
_entity_poly.pdbx_seq_one_letter_code
_entity_poly.pdbx_strand_id
1 'polypeptide(L)'
;MNGEYALSDEIAYASEDTENHLTDYSFGKNGVYCAFLYNVATEVLKFLKNTAEQYGMGVYNLATGEIFCKNLDILKYSTKSIGDTL
;
A
#
# COMPACT_ATOMS: atom_id res chain seq x y z
N MET A 1 1.66 -12.88 -12.23
CA MET A 1 2.00 -11.68 -11.47
C MET A 1 3.47 -11.86 -11.11
N ASN A 2 4.40 -11.31 -11.91
CA ASN A 2 5.79 -11.77 -11.94
C ASN A 2 6.75 -10.59 -11.72
N GLY A 3 6.65 -9.97 -10.55
CA GLY A 3 7.62 -8.94 -10.14
C GLY A 3 8.98 -9.55 -9.82
N GLU A 4 10.05 -8.77 -9.93
CA GLU A 4 11.43 -9.19 -9.60
C GLU A 4 11.54 -9.81 -8.19
N TYR A 5 10.65 -9.41 -7.28
CA TYR A 5 10.63 -9.87 -5.89
C TYR A 5 9.45 -10.82 -5.59
N ALA A 6 8.80 -11.39 -6.60
CA ALA A 6 7.74 -12.37 -6.40
C ALA A 6 8.32 -13.68 -5.84
N LEU A 7 7.63 -14.26 -4.84
CA LEU A 7 7.94 -15.60 -4.34
C LEU A 7 7.66 -16.65 -5.42
N SER A 8 8.33 -17.80 -5.36
CA SER A 8 7.96 -18.95 -6.20
C SER A 8 6.57 -19.47 -5.80
N ASP A 9 5.84 -20.04 -6.76
CA ASP A 9 4.51 -20.61 -6.52
C ASP A 9 4.53 -21.67 -5.40
N GLU A 10 5.58 -22.48 -5.32
CA GLU A 10 5.75 -23.48 -4.25
C GLU A 10 5.75 -22.87 -2.85
N ILE A 11 6.31 -21.66 -2.69
CA ILE A 11 6.35 -20.95 -1.42
C ILE A 11 5.05 -20.16 -1.22
N ALA A 12 4.61 -19.42 -2.24
CA ALA A 12 3.42 -18.57 -2.19
C ALA A 12 2.15 -19.34 -1.81
N TYR A 13 2.04 -20.59 -2.25
CA TYR A 13 0.88 -21.45 -2.05
C TYR A 13 1.17 -22.64 -1.12
N ALA A 14 2.22 -22.55 -0.29
CA ALA A 14 2.58 -23.61 0.65
C ALA A 14 1.55 -23.82 1.78
N SER A 15 0.80 -22.77 2.11
CA SER A 15 -0.25 -22.81 3.15
C SER A 15 -1.27 -21.68 2.95
N GLU A 16 -2.45 -21.85 3.54
CA GLU A 16 -3.49 -20.81 3.57
C GLU A 16 -2.99 -19.52 4.24
N ASP A 17 -2.15 -19.65 5.27
CA ASP A 17 -1.54 -18.50 5.94
C ASP A 17 -0.63 -17.72 4.99
N THR A 18 0.25 -18.41 4.26
CA THR A 18 1.15 -17.76 3.29
C THR A 18 0.38 -17.12 2.14
N GLU A 19 -0.64 -17.81 1.62
CA GLU A 19 -1.51 -17.29 0.57
C GLU A 19 -2.26 -16.04 1.03
N ASN A 20 -2.77 -16.04 2.27
CA ASN A 20 -3.48 -14.89 2.86
C ASN A 20 -2.60 -13.64 2.99
N HIS A 21 -1.28 -13.83 3.14
CA HIS A 21 -0.30 -12.75 3.28
C HIS A 21 0.35 -12.34 1.95
N LEU A 22 -0.09 -12.88 0.82
CA LEU A 22 0.32 -12.37 -0.48
C LEU A 22 -0.18 -10.93 -0.68
N THR A 23 0.70 -10.11 -1.25
CA THR A 23 0.43 -8.70 -1.52
C THR A 23 0.72 -8.43 -2.99
N ASP A 24 -0.30 -8.00 -3.71
CA ASP A 24 -0.15 -7.45 -5.04
C ASP A 24 0.45 -6.05 -4.91
N TYR A 25 1.49 -5.75 -5.68
CA TYR A 25 2.13 -4.45 -5.61
C TYR A 25 2.48 -3.88 -6.98
N SER A 26 2.60 -2.56 -7.02
CA SER A 26 3.15 -1.83 -8.15
C SER A 26 4.00 -0.66 -7.67
N PHE A 27 5.18 -0.50 -8.26
CA PHE A 27 6.09 0.60 -7.98
C PHE A 27 5.77 1.81 -8.85
N GLY A 28 5.55 2.94 -8.21
CA GLY A 28 5.56 4.25 -8.86
C GLY A 28 6.88 4.98 -8.60
N LYS A 29 7.04 6.16 -9.20
CA LYS A 29 8.23 7.00 -9.04
C LYS A 29 8.51 7.39 -7.57
N ASN A 30 7.46 7.59 -6.78
CA ASN A 30 7.54 8.17 -5.43
C ASN A 30 6.90 7.28 -4.34
N GLY A 31 6.52 6.04 -4.66
CA GLY A 31 5.81 5.19 -3.71
C GLY A 31 5.39 3.86 -4.30
N VAL A 32 4.74 3.06 -3.46
CA VAL A 32 4.27 1.71 -3.80
C VAL A 32 2.77 1.65 -3.56
N TYR A 33 2.04 1.08 -4.50
CA TYR A 33 0.67 0.64 -4.28
C TYR A 33 0.71 -0.82 -3.83
N CYS A 34 0.00 -1.14 -2.74
CA CYS A 34 -0.10 -2.49 -2.21
C CYS A 34 -1.58 -2.86 -2.02
N ALA A 35 -1.99 -4.02 -2.54
CA ALA A 35 -3.29 -4.63 -2.30
C ALA A 35 -3.09 -6.01 -1.66
N PHE A 36 -3.80 -6.28 -0.59
CA PHE A 36 -3.71 -7.49 0.23
C PHE A 36 -5.12 -7.90 0.68
N LEU A 37 -5.26 -9.13 1.18
CA LEU A 37 -6.57 -9.63 1.61
C LEU A 37 -7.11 -8.90 2.84
N TYR A 38 -8.44 -8.81 2.93
CA TYR A 38 -9.11 -8.05 3.99
C TYR A 38 -8.94 -8.68 5.38
N ASN A 39 -8.83 -10.01 5.45
CA ASN A 39 -8.65 -10.76 6.70
C ASN A 39 -7.34 -10.40 7.43
N VAL A 40 -6.29 -10.02 6.70
CA VAL A 40 -4.99 -9.60 7.26
C VAL A 40 -4.84 -8.08 7.38
N ALA A 41 -5.86 -7.29 7.02
CA ALA A 41 -5.72 -5.84 6.86
C ALA A 41 -5.28 -5.09 8.13
N THR A 42 -5.77 -5.50 9.29
CA THR A 42 -5.40 -4.90 10.58
C THR A 42 -3.91 -5.10 10.90
N GLU A 43 -3.40 -6.30 10.63
CA GLU A 43 -2.00 -6.65 10.83
C GLU A 43 -1.09 -5.87 9.86
N VAL A 44 -1.43 -5.91 8.57
CA VAL A 44 -0.66 -5.21 7.53
C VAL A 44 -0.65 -3.71 7.78
N LEU A 45 -1.77 -3.10 8.17
CA LEU A 45 -1.82 -1.68 8.49
C LEU A 45 -0.92 -1.31 9.67
N LYS A 46 -0.87 -2.16 10.71
CA LYS A 46 0.05 -1.97 11.84
C LYS A 46 1.51 -2.05 11.39
N PHE A 47 1.85 -3.03 10.56
CA PHE A 47 3.18 -3.18 9.97
C PHE A 47 3.58 -1.95 9.12
N LEU A 48 2.68 -1.47 8.26
CA LEU A 48 2.90 -0.30 7.40
C LEU A 48 3.11 0.97 8.23
N LYS A 49 2.31 1.19 9.28
CA LYS A 49 2.48 2.34 10.18
C LYS A 49 3.85 2.32 10.86
N ASN A 50 4.28 1.17 11.41
CA ASN A 50 5.59 1.05 12.03
C ASN A 50 6.74 1.31 11.03
N THR A 51 6.65 0.73 9.84
CA THR A 51 7.61 0.95 8.74
C THR A 51 7.65 2.42 8.34
N ALA A 52 6.49 3.06 8.21
CA ALA A 52 6.38 4.45 7.83
C ALA A 52 7.02 5.40 8.86
N GLU A 53 6.88 5.11 10.15
CA GLU A 53 7.60 5.86 11.19
C GLU A 53 9.11 5.67 11.10
N GLN A 54 9.57 4.44 10.87
CA GLN A 54 10.99 4.11 10.82
C GLN A 54 11.71 4.76 9.63
N TYR A 55 11.06 4.82 8.47
CA TYR A 55 11.66 5.27 7.22
C TYR A 55 11.18 6.64 6.73
N GLY A 56 10.34 7.34 7.52
CA GLY A 56 9.83 8.66 7.14
C GLY A 56 8.94 8.60 5.90
N MET A 57 8.02 7.64 5.85
CA MET A 57 7.08 7.44 4.74
C MET A 57 5.67 7.86 5.15
N GLY A 58 4.83 8.17 4.15
CA GLY A 58 3.39 8.36 4.33
C GLY A 58 2.64 7.09 3.92
N VAL A 59 1.56 6.76 4.63
CA VAL A 59 0.65 5.67 4.30
C VAL A 59 -0.72 6.26 4.01
N TYR A 60 -1.30 5.93 2.86
CA TYR A 60 -2.67 6.27 2.51
C TYR A 60 -3.50 5.01 2.33
N ASN A 61 -4.50 4.82 3.18
CA ASN A 61 -5.44 3.73 3.08
C ASN A 61 -6.56 4.11 2.11
N LEU A 62 -6.52 3.57 0.89
CA LEU A 62 -7.51 3.84 -0.16
C LEU A 62 -8.91 3.36 0.20
N ALA A 63 -9.06 2.34 1.05
CA ALA A 63 -10.36 1.78 1.42
C ALA A 63 -11.11 2.68 2.42
N THR A 64 -10.39 3.37 3.31
CA THR A 64 -10.99 4.18 4.38
C THR A 64 -10.77 5.69 4.21
N GLY A 65 -9.83 6.08 3.35
CA GLY A 65 -9.33 7.45 3.26
C GLY A 65 -8.42 7.86 4.41
N GLU A 66 -8.06 6.96 5.33
CA GLU A 66 -7.14 7.24 6.43
C GLU A 66 -5.75 7.57 5.88
N ILE A 67 -5.14 8.64 6.39
CA ILE A 67 -3.75 8.99 6.09
C ILE A 67 -2.95 8.92 7.38
N PHE A 68 -1.83 8.20 7.33
CA PHE A 68 -0.86 8.15 8.41
C PHE A 68 0.47 8.71 7.92
N CYS A 69 0.99 9.71 8.63
CA CYS A 69 2.22 10.39 8.27
C CYS A 69 2.76 11.09 9.52
N LYS A 70 4.01 10.80 9.89
CA LYS A 70 4.77 11.60 10.86
C LYS A 70 5.79 12.43 10.09
N ASN A 71 5.87 13.73 10.38
CA ASN A 71 6.88 14.64 9.84
C ASN A 71 6.91 14.78 8.30
N LEU A 72 5.84 14.43 7.58
CA LEU A 72 5.70 14.75 6.17
C LEU A 72 4.57 15.77 5.96
N ASP A 73 4.79 16.74 5.09
CA ASP A 73 3.74 17.66 4.69
C ASP A 73 2.91 17.01 3.58
N ILE A 74 1.66 16.67 3.90
CA ILE A 74 0.71 16.21 2.88
C ILE A 74 0.17 17.42 2.14
N LEU A 75 0.63 17.60 0.91
CA LEU A 75 0.05 18.55 -0.02
C LEU A 75 -1.33 18.06 -0.47
N LYS A 76 -2.37 18.48 0.27
CA LYS A 76 -3.77 18.21 -0.08
C LYS A 76 -4.21 19.09 -1.24
N TYR A 77 -3.65 18.87 -2.42
CA TYR A 77 -4.18 19.48 -3.64
C TYR A 77 -5.46 18.74 -4.02
N SER A 78 -6.60 19.35 -3.72
CA SER A 78 -7.80 19.09 -4.50
C SER A 78 -7.52 19.59 -5.91
N THR A 79 -7.23 18.70 -6.85
CA THR A 79 -7.46 19.02 -8.26
C THR A 79 -8.97 19.12 -8.42
N LYS A 80 -9.53 20.30 -8.17
CA LYS A 80 -10.83 20.62 -8.78
C LYS A 80 -10.59 20.41 -10.26
N SER A 81 -11.29 19.45 -10.86
CA SER A 81 -11.42 19.42 -12.31
C SER A 81 -11.86 20.82 -12.71
N ILE A 82 -10.96 21.56 -13.36
CA ILE A 82 -11.35 22.76 -14.07
C ILE A 82 -12.08 22.17 -15.26
N GLY A 83 -13.38 21.91 -15.08
CA GLY A 83 -14.20 21.30 -16.10
C GLY A 83 -13.93 22.00 -17.42
N ASP A 84 -13.67 21.22 -18.46
CA ASP A 84 -13.30 21.68 -19.79
C ASP A 84 -14.22 22.84 -20.20
N THR A 85 -13.75 24.07 -20.04
CA THR A 85 -14.41 25.25 -20.56
C THR A 85 -13.74 25.53 -21.89
N LEU A 86 -14.14 24.76 -22.90
CA LEU A 86 -13.91 25.05 -24.32
C LEU A 86 -15.18 25.66 -24.91
#